data_AF-A0A7S2WHC5-F1
#
_entry.id   AF-A0A7S2WHC5-F1
#
_cell.length_a   1.000
_cell.length_b   1.000
_cell.length_c   1.000
_cell.angle_alpha   90.00
_cell.angle_beta   90.00
_cell.angle_gamma   90.00
#
_symmetry.space_group_name_H-M   'P 1'
#
loop_
_entity.id
_entity.type
_entity.pdbx_description
1 polymer ?
#
loop_
_entity_poly.entity_id
_entity_poly.type
_entity_poly.pdbx_seq_one_letter_code
_entity_poly.pdbx_strand_id
1 'polypeptide(L)'
;SWGGGCGCCPPTVPADRAPHWLLRPHILKGYRVDLSPLQCFVSLFTLHNESGNIWTHLVPCVVMGRLAWQVIVTGEWSVLDVPGASLSPVLETLAVGSFLAMATLTFFFSSFYHLANCTSESTCALLLRLDVTGIALLISASFLPGVYYGFACFPHLQHIYLACILVMLVSGLLAANVRELGVGSECGASRIEHPQSAMTVVLLYFVPWCWTARTYP
;
A
#
# COMPACT_ATOMS: atom_id res chain seq x y z
N SER A 1 27.21 -18.22 28.81
CA SER A 1 27.41 -16.76 28.87
C SER A 1 27.84 -16.25 27.50
N TRP A 2 26.88 -15.73 26.72
CA TRP A 2 27.15 -14.98 25.49
C TRP A 2 26.06 -13.92 25.31
N GLY A 3 26.47 -12.66 25.14
CA GLY A 3 25.64 -11.58 24.64
C GLY A 3 25.08 -10.62 25.69
N GLY A 4 25.93 -9.78 26.28
CA GLY A 4 25.48 -8.52 26.86
C GLY A 4 24.85 -7.65 25.78
N GLY A 5 23.53 -7.53 25.78
CA GLY A 5 22.75 -6.57 25.00
C GLY A 5 21.86 -5.81 25.96
N CYS A 6 21.81 -4.49 25.82
CA CYS A 6 21.00 -3.58 26.65
C CYS A 6 19.62 -4.18 26.97
N GLY A 7 19.29 -4.31 28.26
CA GLY A 7 17.99 -4.82 28.74
C GLY A 7 16.77 -3.98 28.35
N CYS A 8 16.91 -3.03 27.42
CA CYS A 8 15.87 -2.15 26.91
C CYS A 8 15.31 -2.58 25.55
N CYS A 9 16.02 -3.42 24.79
CA CYS A 9 15.61 -3.81 23.44
C CYS A 9 14.88 -5.16 23.45
N PRO A 10 13.76 -5.31 22.71
CA PRO A 10 13.09 -6.59 22.59
C PRO A 10 14.04 -7.64 21.97
N PRO A 11 14.17 -8.84 22.55
CA PRO A 11 15.06 -9.87 22.02
C PRO A 11 14.55 -10.40 20.67
N THR A 12 15.47 -10.79 19.79
CA THR A 12 15.15 -11.49 18.55
C THR A 12 15.52 -12.97 18.63
N VAL A 13 14.84 -13.81 17.85
CA VAL A 13 15.04 -15.26 17.82
C VAL A 13 15.50 -15.75 16.44
N PRO A 14 16.23 -16.88 16.39
CA PRO A 14 16.48 -17.63 15.16
C PRO A 14 15.20 -18.27 14.58
N ALA A 15 15.25 -18.64 13.30
CA ALA A 15 14.10 -19.14 12.53
C ALA A 15 13.46 -20.42 13.12
N ASP A 16 14.27 -21.32 13.67
CA ASP A 16 13.83 -22.56 14.32
C ASP A 16 12.96 -22.34 15.57
N ARG A 17 13.01 -21.13 16.15
CA ARG A 17 12.22 -20.72 17.32
C ARG A 17 11.12 -19.72 16.99
N ALA A 18 10.99 -19.31 15.73
CA ALA A 18 9.93 -18.42 15.28
C ALA A 18 8.71 -19.23 14.81
N PRO A 19 7.48 -18.73 15.05
CA PRO A 19 6.28 -19.40 14.59
C PRO A 19 6.19 -19.39 13.06
N HIS A 20 5.57 -20.43 12.50
CA HIS A 20 5.56 -20.70 11.06
C HIS A 20 4.99 -19.56 10.21
N TRP A 21 4.00 -18.80 10.72
CA TRP A 21 3.40 -17.67 10.00
C TRP A 21 4.33 -16.46 9.81
N LEU A 22 5.40 -16.35 10.62
CA LEU A 22 6.41 -15.30 10.46
C LEU A 22 7.56 -15.70 9.53
N LEU A 23 7.76 -17.00 9.32
CA LEU A 23 8.93 -17.51 8.62
C LEU A 23 9.03 -17.02 7.18
N ARG A 24 10.27 -16.77 6.75
CA ARG A 24 10.62 -16.48 5.37
C ARG A 24 11.69 -17.44 4.89
N PRO A 25 11.59 -17.95 3.66
CA PRO A 25 12.69 -18.69 3.05
C PRO A 25 13.98 -17.87 3.15
N HIS A 26 15.08 -18.53 3.51
CA HIS A 26 16.43 -17.95 3.60
C HIS A 26 16.68 -16.91 4.73
N ILE A 27 15.66 -16.47 5.48
CA ILE A 27 15.88 -15.62 6.67
C ILE A 27 16.09 -16.53 7.89
N LEU A 28 17.33 -16.62 8.35
CA LEU A 28 17.74 -17.56 9.40
C LEU A 28 17.61 -17.02 10.83
N LYS A 29 17.58 -15.70 11.02
CA LYS A 29 17.58 -15.04 12.34
C LYS A 29 17.02 -13.63 12.31
N GLY A 30 16.80 -13.08 13.50
CA GLY A 30 16.36 -11.69 13.68
C GLY A 30 14.86 -11.54 13.77
N TYR A 31 14.11 -12.62 14.00
CA TYR A 31 12.65 -12.59 14.14
C TYR A 31 12.26 -11.99 15.50
N ARG A 32 11.22 -11.16 15.49
CA ARG A 32 10.52 -10.68 16.69
C ARG A 32 9.32 -11.59 16.93
N VAL A 33 9.06 -11.97 18.18
CA VAL A 33 7.98 -12.90 18.55
C VAL A 33 7.34 -12.43 19.85
N ASP A 34 6.01 -12.48 19.92
CA ASP A 34 5.17 -12.17 21.08
C ASP A 34 5.48 -10.84 21.75
N LEU A 35 5.77 -9.81 20.95
CA LEU A 35 6.04 -8.47 21.46
C LEU A 35 4.73 -7.77 21.87
N SER A 36 4.76 -7.06 23.01
CA SER A 36 3.71 -6.10 23.36
C SER A 36 3.69 -4.91 22.38
N PRO A 37 2.59 -4.14 22.29
CA PRO A 37 2.52 -2.95 21.44
C PRO A 37 3.65 -1.94 21.70
N LEU A 38 4.01 -1.74 22.97
CA LEU A 38 5.11 -0.85 23.34
C LEU A 38 6.46 -1.40 22.86
N GLN A 39 6.69 -2.71 22.99
CA GLN A 39 7.91 -3.35 22.48
C GLN A 39 7.97 -3.30 20.94
N CYS A 40 6.84 -3.42 20.25
CA CYS A 40 6.78 -3.19 18.80
C CYS A 40 7.24 -1.76 18.48
N PHE A 41 6.68 -0.75 19.15
CA PHE A 41 7.11 0.63 18.94
C PHE A 41 8.60 0.85 19.24
N VAL A 42 9.12 0.33 20.35
CA VAL A 42 10.55 0.42 20.69
C VAL A 42 11.42 -0.24 19.62
N SER A 43 10.95 -1.35 19.01
CA SER A 43 11.70 -2.04 17.96
C SER A 43 11.86 -1.26 16.66
N LEU A 44 11.12 -0.15 16.45
CA LEU A 44 11.38 0.79 15.34
C LEU A 44 12.83 1.26 15.29
N PHE A 45 13.45 1.37 16.47
CA PHE A 45 14.80 1.89 16.65
C PHE A 45 15.84 0.78 16.86
N THR A 46 15.49 -0.48 16.59
CA THR A 46 16.41 -1.63 16.69
C THR A 46 16.54 -2.36 15.36
N LEU A 47 17.64 -3.10 15.17
CA LEU A 47 17.88 -3.87 13.97
C LEU A 47 17.34 -5.30 14.11
N HIS A 48 16.49 -5.68 13.17
CA HIS A 48 15.85 -7.00 13.06
C HIS A 48 15.46 -7.28 11.59
N ASN A 49 14.90 -8.45 11.32
CA ASN A 49 14.59 -8.91 9.95
C ASN A 49 13.51 -8.08 9.20
N GLU A 50 12.78 -7.23 9.92
CA GLU A 50 11.69 -6.39 9.39
C GLU A 50 12.05 -4.88 9.40
N SER A 51 13.23 -4.47 9.93
CA SER A 51 13.57 -3.05 10.06
C SER A 51 13.56 -2.33 8.71
N GLY A 52 14.12 -2.96 7.67
CA GLY A 52 14.09 -2.42 6.32
C GLY A 52 12.66 -2.21 5.82
N ASN A 53 11.80 -3.23 5.92
CA ASN A 53 10.41 -3.16 5.48
C ASN A 53 9.60 -2.10 6.23
N ILE A 54 9.88 -1.86 7.51
CA ILE A 54 9.22 -0.78 8.25
C ILE A 54 9.64 0.58 7.68
N TRP A 55 10.95 0.85 7.63
CA TRP A 55 11.46 2.18 7.27
C TRP A 55 11.22 2.53 5.80
N THR A 56 11.27 1.56 4.88
CA THR A 56 11.00 1.80 3.45
C THR A 56 9.55 2.18 3.18
N HIS A 57 8.61 1.86 4.07
CA HIS A 57 7.21 2.27 3.95
C HIS A 57 6.89 3.47 4.85
N LEU A 58 7.49 3.56 6.05
CA LEU A 58 7.26 4.66 6.99
C LEU A 58 7.71 6.01 6.43
N VAL A 59 8.88 6.08 5.78
CA VAL A 59 9.39 7.34 5.22
C VAL A 59 8.48 7.88 4.11
N PRO A 60 8.10 7.10 3.07
CA PRO A 60 7.10 7.52 2.09
C PRO A 60 5.74 7.86 2.71
N CYS A 61 5.29 7.15 3.75
CA CYS A 61 4.05 7.47 4.45
C CYS A 61 4.06 8.92 4.97
N VAL A 62 5.16 9.34 5.62
CA VAL A 62 5.29 10.70 6.17
C VAL A 62 5.35 11.74 5.05
N VAL A 63 6.15 11.48 4.00
CA VAL A 63 6.30 12.39 2.87
C VAL A 63 4.98 12.57 2.12
N MET A 64 4.33 11.47 1.74
CA MET A 64 3.04 11.51 1.03
C MET A 64 1.93 12.09 1.90
N GLY A 65 1.94 11.83 3.21
CA GLY A 65 0.97 12.42 4.14
C GLY A 65 1.09 13.94 4.23
N ARG A 66 2.33 14.47 4.19
CA ARG A 66 2.55 15.91 4.13
C ARG A 66 2.05 16.51 2.82
N LEU A 67 2.31 15.86 1.68
CA LEU A 67 1.83 16.29 0.38
C LEU A 67 0.30 16.23 0.29
N ALA A 68 -0.31 15.16 0.78
CA ALA A 68 -1.76 15.00 0.86
C ALA A 68 -2.39 16.12 1.68
N TRP A 69 -1.80 16.47 2.83
CA TRP A 69 -2.24 17.60 3.65
C TRP A 69 -2.17 18.93 2.88
N GLN A 70 -1.07 19.18 2.16
CA GLN A 70 -0.93 20.42 1.38
C GLN A 70 -1.98 20.52 0.27
N VAL A 71 -2.22 19.43 -0.46
CA VAL A 71 -3.19 19.43 -1.56
C VAL A 71 -4.63 19.53 -1.04
N ILE A 72 -4.99 18.70 -0.05
CA ILE A 72 -6.38 18.52 0.38
C ILE A 72 -6.82 19.63 1.34
N VAL A 73 -5.95 20.05 2.26
CA VAL A 73 -6.33 20.95 3.37
C VAL A 73 -5.91 22.38 3.10
N THR A 74 -4.67 22.60 2.67
CA THR A 74 -4.20 23.98 2.43
C THR A 74 -4.55 24.48 1.03
N GLY A 75 -4.83 23.57 0.07
CA GLY A 75 -5.08 23.92 -1.32
C GLY A 75 -3.84 24.53 -2.01
N GLU A 76 -2.66 24.39 -1.39
CA GLU A 76 -1.41 24.94 -1.89
C GLU A 76 -0.80 23.97 -2.91
N TRP A 77 -1.35 23.97 -4.11
CA TRP A 77 -0.82 23.21 -5.23
C TRP A 77 -1.08 23.97 -6.55
N SER A 78 -0.15 23.88 -7.49
CA SER A 78 -0.22 24.64 -8.74
C SER A 78 -1.09 23.92 -9.76
N VAL A 79 -2.10 24.61 -10.28
CA VAL A 79 -2.83 24.18 -11.49
C VAL A 79 -1.84 24.13 -12.65
N LEU A 80 -1.67 22.96 -13.25
CA LEU A 80 -1.01 22.85 -14.55
C LEU A 80 -1.93 23.54 -15.57
N ASP A 81 -1.47 24.62 -16.18
CA ASP A 81 -2.23 25.28 -17.25
C ASP A 81 -2.20 24.41 -18.50
N VAL A 82 -3.35 23.85 -18.87
CA VAL A 82 -3.53 23.01 -20.06
C VAL A 82 -4.25 23.84 -21.12
N PRO A 83 -3.55 24.27 -22.19
CA PRO A 83 -4.15 25.12 -23.21
C PRO A 83 -5.40 24.49 -23.82
N GLY A 84 -6.52 25.23 -23.80
CA GLY A 84 -7.79 24.79 -24.39
C GLY A 84 -8.64 23.87 -23.52
N ALA A 85 -8.20 23.55 -22.29
CA ALA A 85 -9.00 22.80 -21.33
C ALA A 85 -9.53 23.69 -20.19
N SER A 86 -10.80 23.53 -19.83
CA SER A 86 -11.40 24.16 -18.65
C SER A 86 -11.28 23.23 -17.45
N LEU A 87 -10.15 23.29 -16.74
CA LEU A 87 -9.90 22.46 -15.54
C LEU A 87 -10.66 22.99 -14.32
N SER A 88 -11.19 22.07 -13.51
CA SER A 88 -11.87 22.39 -12.25
C SER A 88 -10.91 22.16 -11.08
N PRO A 89 -10.55 23.20 -10.30
CA PRO A 89 -9.64 23.06 -9.16
C PRO A 89 -10.11 22.03 -8.13
N VAL A 90 -11.43 21.87 -7.99
CA VAL A 90 -12.03 20.86 -7.09
C VAL A 90 -11.78 19.45 -7.60
N LEU A 91 -12.02 19.19 -8.90
CA LEU A 91 -11.81 17.86 -9.48
C LEU A 91 -10.33 17.48 -9.50
N GLU A 92 -9.45 18.46 -9.69
CA GLU A 92 -8.01 18.28 -9.64
C GLU A 92 -7.54 17.92 -8.22
N THR A 93 -8.04 18.66 -7.22
CA THR A 93 -7.82 18.34 -5.79
C THR A 93 -8.34 16.95 -5.46
N LEU A 94 -9.49 16.53 -6.00
CA LEU A 94 -10.01 15.17 -5.81
C LEU A 94 -9.11 14.13 -6.48
N ALA A 95 -8.65 14.36 -7.71
CA ALA A 95 -7.81 13.42 -8.45
C ALA A 95 -6.43 13.24 -7.79
N VAL A 96 -5.71 14.33 -7.55
CA VAL A 96 -4.37 14.32 -6.94
C VAL A 96 -4.44 14.00 -5.45
N GLY A 97 -5.39 14.59 -4.73
CA GLY A 97 -5.58 14.38 -3.30
C GLY A 97 -5.96 12.94 -2.97
N SER A 98 -6.87 12.31 -3.74
CA SER A 98 -7.22 10.90 -3.53
C SER A 98 -6.03 9.97 -3.76
N PHE A 99 -5.22 10.21 -4.80
CA PHE A 99 -3.98 9.47 -5.03
C PHE A 99 -3.03 9.57 -3.83
N LEU A 100 -2.73 10.79 -3.38
CA LEU A 100 -1.81 11.01 -2.24
C LEU A 100 -2.35 10.45 -0.92
N ALA A 101 -3.65 10.57 -0.68
CA ALA A 101 -4.30 10.01 0.50
C ALA A 101 -4.26 8.48 0.51
N MET A 102 -4.57 7.83 -0.62
CA MET A 102 -4.50 6.36 -0.74
C MET A 102 -3.06 5.85 -0.68
N ALA A 103 -2.10 6.59 -1.24
CA ALA A 103 -0.68 6.28 -1.11
C ALA A 103 -0.24 6.31 0.37
N THR A 104 -0.59 7.38 1.08
CA THR A 104 -0.32 7.53 2.52
C THR A 104 -0.90 6.37 3.32
N LEU A 105 -2.17 6.04 3.10
CA LEU A 105 -2.86 4.96 3.79
C LEU A 105 -2.21 3.59 3.53
N THR A 106 -1.80 3.34 2.30
CA THR A 106 -1.14 2.08 1.90
C THR A 106 0.22 1.93 2.58
N PHE A 107 1.05 2.97 2.51
CA PHE A 107 2.34 2.95 3.19
C PHE A 107 2.21 2.86 4.71
N PHE A 108 1.20 3.50 5.29
CA PHE A 108 0.87 3.37 6.71
C PHE A 108 0.54 1.92 7.07
N PHE A 109 -0.42 1.29 6.36
CA PHE A 109 -0.81 -0.09 6.67
C PHE A 109 0.33 -1.08 6.45
N SER A 110 1.14 -0.91 5.42
CA SER A 110 2.31 -1.75 5.19
C SER A 110 3.36 -1.60 6.31
N SER A 111 3.71 -0.35 6.67
CA SER A 111 4.63 -0.09 7.77
C SER A 111 4.09 -0.63 9.10
N PHE A 112 2.79 -0.49 9.36
CA PHE A 112 2.16 -0.94 10.59
C PHE A 112 2.07 -2.47 10.65
N TYR A 113 1.78 -3.13 9.53
CA TYR A 113 1.87 -4.58 9.39
C TYR A 113 3.28 -5.07 9.73
N HIS A 114 4.31 -4.54 9.09
CA HIS A 114 5.69 -4.93 9.37
C HIS A 114 6.12 -4.60 10.80
N LEU A 115 5.55 -3.57 11.42
CA LEU A 115 5.81 -3.24 12.82
C LEU A 115 5.18 -4.25 13.79
N ALA A 116 3.91 -4.61 13.58
CA ALA A 116 3.08 -5.34 14.53
C ALA A 116 2.77 -6.79 14.15
N ASN A 117 3.32 -7.32 13.04
CA ASN A 117 3.11 -8.72 12.64
C ASN A 117 3.58 -9.75 13.69
N CYS A 118 4.48 -9.35 14.59
CA CYS A 118 5.07 -10.19 15.62
C CYS A 118 4.24 -10.32 16.90
N THR A 119 3.06 -9.70 17.01
CA THR A 119 2.26 -9.71 18.24
C THR A 119 1.42 -10.97 18.39
N SER A 120 0.75 -11.39 17.31
CA SER A 120 -0.11 -12.58 17.25
C SER A 120 -0.42 -12.93 15.80
N GLU A 121 -0.80 -14.18 15.54
CA GLU A 121 -1.17 -14.64 14.21
C GLU A 121 -2.39 -13.89 13.65
N SER A 122 -3.41 -13.63 14.49
CA SER A 122 -4.62 -12.92 14.09
C SER A 122 -4.34 -11.47 13.71
N THR A 123 -3.47 -10.78 14.46
CA THR A 123 -3.02 -9.41 14.11
C THR A 123 -2.21 -9.41 12.83
N CYS A 124 -1.32 -10.40 12.64
CA CYS A 124 -0.58 -10.57 11.40
C CYS A 124 -1.53 -10.72 10.20
N ALA A 125 -2.53 -11.60 10.30
CA ALA A 125 -3.50 -11.83 9.24
C ALA A 125 -4.35 -10.58 8.94
N LEU A 126 -4.88 -9.91 9.98
CA LEU A 126 -5.66 -8.68 9.81
C LEU A 126 -4.85 -7.57 9.14
N LEU A 127 -3.65 -7.31 9.63
CA LEU A 127 -2.81 -6.23 9.11
C LEU A 127 -2.31 -6.53 7.69
N LEU A 128 -2.02 -7.79 7.37
CA LEU A 128 -1.68 -8.19 6.01
C LEU A 128 -2.85 -7.96 5.04
N ARG A 129 -4.09 -8.23 5.47
CA ARG A 129 -5.28 -7.94 4.65
C ARG A 129 -5.44 -6.44 4.39
N LEU A 130 -5.20 -5.61 5.41
CA LEU A 130 -5.24 -4.15 5.27
C LEU A 130 -4.13 -3.64 4.35
N ASP A 131 -2.93 -4.18 4.45
CA ASP A 131 -1.79 -3.86 3.57
C ASP A 131 -2.11 -4.18 2.10
N VAL A 132 -2.57 -5.41 1.83
CA VAL A 132 -2.97 -5.84 0.48
C VAL A 132 -4.16 -5.03 -0.05
N THR A 133 -5.14 -4.71 0.80
CA THR A 133 -6.27 -3.85 0.42
C THR A 133 -5.81 -2.44 0.07
N GLY A 134 -4.84 -1.91 0.83
CA GLY A 134 -4.18 -0.64 0.53
C GLY A 134 -3.56 -0.64 -0.88
N ILE A 135 -2.81 -1.69 -1.24
CA ILE A 135 -2.22 -1.82 -2.58
C ILE A 135 -3.28 -1.72 -3.69
N ALA A 136 -4.42 -2.42 -3.55
CA ALA A 136 -5.51 -2.35 -4.53
C ALA A 136 -6.12 -0.94 -4.65
N LEU A 137 -6.30 -0.25 -3.52
CA LEU A 137 -6.80 1.13 -3.46
C LEU A 137 -5.81 2.11 -4.11
N LEU A 138 -4.52 2.01 -3.77
CA LEU A 138 -3.47 2.86 -4.31
C LEU A 138 -3.32 2.68 -5.82
N ILE A 139 -3.28 1.43 -6.29
CA ILE A 139 -3.24 1.13 -7.72
C ILE A 139 -4.39 1.84 -8.42
N SER A 140 -5.62 1.70 -7.92
CA SER A 140 -6.80 2.32 -8.54
C SER A 140 -6.73 3.84 -8.53
N ALA A 141 -6.37 4.44 -7.40
CA ALA A 141 -6.27 5.90 -7.27
C ALA A 141 -5.14 6.51 -8.10
N SER A 142 -4.06 5.75 -8.38
CA SER A 142 -2.90 6.24 -9.14
C SER A 142 -3.24 6.64 -10.58
N PHE A 143 -4.31 6.10 -11.15
CA PHE A 143 -4.77 6.47 -12.49
C PHE A 143 -5.59 7.76 -12.52
N LEU A 144 -6.15 8.21 -11.40
CA LEU A 144 -7.06 9.36 -11.37
C LEU A 144 -6.39 10.66 -11.87
N PRO A 145 -5.18 11.05 -11.43
CA PRO A 145 -4.50 12.22 -12.00
C PRO A 145 -4.22 12.05 -13.49
N GLY A 146 -3.78 10.86 -13.92
CA GLY A 146 -3.49 10.56 -15.31
C GLY A 146 -4.72 10.70 -16.21
N VAL A 147 -5.89 10.25 -15.76
CA VAL A 147 -7.18 10.45 -16.45
C VAL A 147 -7.57 11.91 -16.49
N TYR A 148 -7.42 12.58 -15.35
CA TYR A 148 -7.85 13.96 -15.21
C TYR A 148 -7.11 14.88 -16.20
N TYR A 149 -5.78 14.81 -16.24
CA TYR A 149 -4.97 15.63 -17.13
C TYR A 149 -4.91 15.09 -18.55
N GLY A 150 -4.73 13.77 -18.72
CA GLY A 150 -4.50 13.16 -20.04
C GLY A 150 -5.69 13.20 -20.98
N PHE A 151 -6.92 13.27 -20.44
CA PHE A 151 -8.16 13.34 -21.23
C PHE A 151 -8.97 14.61 -20.96
N ALA A 152 -8.32 15.69 -20.50
CA ALA A 152 -8.99 16.96 -20.17
C ALA A 152 -9.81 17.54 -21.34
N CYS A 153 -9.35 17.35 -22.59
CA CYS A 153 -10.04 17.80 -23.80
C CYS A 153 -11.05 16.78 -24.36
N PHE A 154 -11.09 15.56 -23.82
CA PHE A 154 -11.87 14.43 -24.34
C PHE A 154 -12.78 13.83 -23.25
N PRO A 155 -13.88 14.54 -22.88
CA PRO A 155 -14.70 14.15 -21.73
C PRO A 155 -15.31 12.75 -21.87
N HIS A 156 -15.69 12.32 -23.08
CA HIS A 156 -16.22 10.98 -23.29
C HIS A 156 -15.20 9.88 -22.94
N LEU A 157 -13.94 10.03 -23.38
CA LEU A 157 -12.87 9.09 -23.04
C LEU A 157 -12.54 9.13 -21.55
N GLN A 158 -12.54 10.33 -20.95
CA GLN A 158 -12.32 10.51 -19.53
C GLN A 158 -13.33 9.70 -18.69
N HIS A 159 -14.63 9.78 -19.00
CA HIS A 159 -15.66 9.01 -18.29
C HIS A 159 -15.53 7.50 -18.48
N ILE A 160 -15.19 7.04 -19.69
CA ILE A 160 -14.93 5.62 -19.94
C ILE A 160 -13.79 5.11 -19.04
N TYR A 161 -12.69 5.86 -18.98
CA TYR A 161 -11.55 5.47 -18.17
C TYR A 161 -11.82 5.52 -16.66
N LEU A 162 -12.61 6.50 -16.18
CA LEU A 162 -13.08 6.51 -14.80
C LEU A 162 -13.95 5.28 -14.48
N ALA A 163 -14.82 4.85 -15.40
CA ALA A 163 -15.59 3.62 -15.24
C ALA A 163 -14.70 2.37 -15.20
N CYS A 164 -13.66 2.30 -16.03
CA CYS A 164 -12.67 1.21 -15.98
C CYS A 164 -11.93 1.18 -14.64
N ILE A 165 -11.54 2.34 -14.09
CA ILE A 165 -10.91 2.42 -12.77
C ILE A 165 -11.84 1.91 -11.67
N LEU A 166 -13.14 2.23 -11.74
CA LEU A 166 -14.12 1.71 -10.77
C LEU A 166 -14.22 0.18 -10.84
N VAL A 167 -14.25 -0.40 -12.04
CA VAL A 167 -14.27 -1.86 -12.22
C VAL A 167 -12.98 -2.49 -11.67
N MET A 168 -11.82 -1.88 -11.95
CA MET A 168 -10.54 -2.32 -11.42
C MET A 168 -10.53 -2.29 -9.89
N LEU A 169 -11.00 -1.21 -9.27
CA LEU A 169 -11.13 -1.08 -7.82
C LEU A 169 -12.01 -2.19 -7.23
N VAL A 170 -13.21 -2.38 -7.75
CA VAL A 170 -14.14 -3.41 -7.26
C VAL A 170 -13.52 -4.80 -7.41
N SER A 171 -12.91 -5.11 -8.55
CA SER A 171 -12.25 -6.40 -8.77
C SER A 171 -11.07 -6.63 -7.83
N GLY A 172 -10.26 -5.59 -7.55
CA GLY A 172 -9.14 -5.65 -6.63
C GLY A 172 -9.58 -5.85 -5.17
N LEU A 173 -10.64 -5.14 -4.75
CA LEU A 173 -11.23 -5.32 -3.42
C LEU A 173 -11.82 -6.71 -3.24
N LEU A 174 -12.53 -7.22 -4.25
CA LEU A 174 -13.02 -8.60 -4.24
C LEU A 174 -11.85 -9.57 -4.15
N ALA A 175 -10.83 -9.45 -5.01
CA ALA A 175 -9.67 -10.35 -4.99
C ALA A 175 -8.92 -10.32 -3.64
N ALA A 176 -8.82 -9.15 -2.99
CA ALA A 176 -8.20 -9.00 -1.69
C ALA A 176 -9.00 -9.66 -0.55
N ASN A 177 -10.33 -9.79 -0.69
CA ASN A 177 -11.23 -10.21 0.39
C ASN A 177 -11.99 -11.53 0.14
N VAL A 178 -11.99 -12.08 -1.08
CA VAL A 178 -12.78 -13.28 -1.47
C VAL A 178 -12.40 -14.55 -0.70
N ARG A 179 -11.17 -14.66 -0.18
CA ARG A 179 -10.73 -15.85 0.55
C ARG A 179 -11.35 -16.04 1.94
N GLU A 180 -12.09 -15.04 2.44
CA GLU A 180 -12.88 -15.14 3.68
C GLU A 180 -14.09 -16.08 3.57
N LEU A 181 -14.56 -16.38 2.36
CA LEU A 181 -15.75 -17.22 2.16
C LEU A 181 -15.48 -18.73 2.27
N GLY A 182 -14.24 -19.16 2.52
CA GLY A 182 -13.90 -20.60 2.45
C GLY A 182 -12.85 -21.15 3.41
N VAL A 183 -11.84 -20.39 3.86
CA VAL A 183 -10.74 -20.94 4.68
C VAL A 183 -10.20 -19.86 5.61
N GLY A 184 -10.05 -20.18 6.91
CA GLY A 184 -9.45 -19.28 7.89
C GLY A 184 -8.11 -18.74 7.40
N SER A 185 -7.90 -17.43 7.50
CA SER A 185 -6.72 -16.80 6.89
C SER A 185 -5.49 -16.96 7.77
N GLU A 186 -4.60 -17.86 7.38
CA GLU A 186 -3.24 -17.90 7.91
C GLU A 186 -2.42 -16.77 7.29
N CYS A 187 -1.63 -16.06 8.10
CA CYS A 187 -0.77 -14.96 7.63
C CYS A 187 0.31 -15.45 6.63
N GLY A 188 0.66 -16.75 6.67
CA GLY A 188 1.61 -17.38 5.75
C GLY A 188 1.02 -17.71 4.37
N ALA A 189 -0.22 -18.23 4.32
CA ALA A 189 -0.87 -18.68 3.09
C ALA A 189 -1.32 -17.52 2.17
N SER A 190 -1.58 -16.35 2.75
CA SER A 190 -2.09 -15.17 2.02
C SER A 190 -1.01 -14.35 1.31
N ARG A 191 0.28 -14.51 1.65
CA ARG A 191 1.34 -13.61 1.16
C ARG A 191 1.75 -13.81 -0.31
N ILE A 192 1.60 -15.01 -0.88
CA ILE A 192 2.14 -15.35 -2.23
C ILE A 192 1.12 -15.09 -3.35
N GLU A 193 -0.16 -15.30 -3.12
CA GLU A 193 -1.17 -15.32 -4.20
C GLU A 193 -1.90 -13.97 -4.43
N HIS A 194 -1.92 -13.08 -3.43
CA HIS A 194 -2.59 -11.78 -3.53
C HIS A 194 -1.88 -10.72 -4.40
N PRO A 195 -0.54 -10.51 -4.32
CA PRO A 195 0.11 -9.48 -5.14
C PRO A 195 0.17 -9.85 -6.64
N GLN A 196 0.24 -11.13 -6.98
CA GLN A 196 0.28 -11.59 -8.38
C GLN A 196 -1.07 -11.38 -9.10
N SER A 197 -2.19 -11.59 -8.41
CA SER A 197 -3.53 -11.32 -8.96
C SER A 197 -3.77 -9.82 -9.14
N ALA A 198 -3.37 -8.98 -8.19
CA ALA A 198 -3.46 -7.52 -8.33
C ALA A 198 -2.61 -6.98 -9.50
N MET A 199 -1.36 -7.44 -9.67
CA MET A 199 -0.50 -7.05 -10.79
C MET A 199 -1.04 -7.49 -12.16
N THR A 200 -1.69 -8.66 -12.23
CA THR A 200 -2.29 -9.15 -13.48
C THR A 200 -3.45 -8.26 -13.92
N VAL A 201 -4.27 -7.79 -12.98
CA VAL A 201 -5.36 -6.84 -13.25
C VAL A 201 -4.79 -5.52 -13.76
N VAL A 202 -3.72 -5.00 -13.15
CA VAL A 202 -3.06 -3.76 -13.62
C VAL A 202 -2.61 -3.85 -15.07
N LEU A 203 -1.94 -4.93 -15.45
CA LEU A 203 -1.42 -5.08 -16.82
C LEU A 203 -2.55 -5.12 -17.87
N LEU A 204 -3.71 -5.69 -17.53
CA LEU A 204 -4.86 -5.75 -18.43
C LEU A 204 -5.47 -4.37 -18.72
N TYR A 205 -5.45 -3.45 -17.74
CA TYR A 205 -5.98 -2.09 -17.92
C TYR A 205 -4.92 -1.07 -18.39
N PHE A 206 -3.64 -1.30 -18.10
CA PHE A 206 -2.54 -0.40 -18.47
C PHE A 206 -2.18 -0.47 -19.97
N VAL A 207 -2.31 -1.64 -20.60
CA VAL A 207 -1.99 -1.79 -22.04
C VAL A 207 -2.96 -1.03 -22.95
N PRO A 208 -4.30 -1.13 -22.78
CA PRO A 208 -5.25 -0.30 -23.52
C PRO A 208 -5.04 1.20 -23.31
N TRP A 209 -4.71 1.59 -22.07
CA TRP A 209 -4.39 2.97 -21.71
C TRP A 209 -3.25 3.55 -22.55
N CYS A 210 -2.09 2.89 -22.54
CA CYS A 210 -0.91 3.31 -23.31
C CYS A 210 -1.16 3.34 -24.82
N TRP A 211 -2.01 2.45 -25.32
CA TRP A 211 -2.39 2.43 -26.73
C TRP A 211 -3.23 3.67 -27.10
N THR A 212 -4.30 3.96 -26.36
CA THR A 212 -5.14 5.14 -26.63
C THR A 212 -4.42 6.47 -26.44
N ALA A 213 -3.54 6.58 -25.43
CA ALA A 213 -2.75 7.78 -25.20
C ALA A 213 -1.74 8.06 -26.31
N ARG A 214 -1.38 7.04 -27.12
CA ARG A 214 -0.57 7.25 -28.34
C ARG A 214 -1.40 7.62 -29.56
N THR A 215 -2.66 7.19 -29.63
CA THR A 215 -3.50 7.40 -30.82
C THR A 215 -4.28 8.71 -30.79
N TYR A 216 -4.53 9.27 -29.62
CA TYR A 216 -5.18 10.57 -29.47
C TYR A 216 -4.14 11.59 -29.00
N PRO A 217 -3.79 12.60 -29.83
CA PRO A 217 -2.83 13.65 -29.48
C PRO A 217 -3.37 14.64 -28.46
#